data_AF-A0A5Q8C8D4-F1
#
_entry.id   AF-A0A5Q8C8D4-F1
#
_cell.length_a   1.000
_cell.length_b   1.000
_cell.length_c   1.000
_cell.angle_alpha   90.00
_cell.angle_beta   90.00
_cell.angle_gamma   90.00
#
_symmetry.space_group_name_H-M   'P 1'
#
loop_
_entity.id
_entity.type
_entity.pdbx_description
1 polymer ?
#
loop_
_entity_poly.entity_id
_entity_poly.type
_entity_poly.pdbx_seq_one_letter_code
_entity_poly.pdbx_strand_id
1 'polypeptide(L)'
;MSSAFPEIYLVRHGETEWSASAKHTGRTDIPLTAKGEQAARGVADRLKEQTFQAVWSSPSQRAFDTCRLAGFGERALKKADLQEW
;
A
#
# COMPACT_ATOMS: atom_id res chain seq x y z
N MET A 1 24.15 6.40 -4.09
CA MET A 1 24.88 5.22 -4.61
C MET A 1 23.86 4.39 -5.37
N SER A 2 24.06 4.07 -6.65
CA SER A 2 23.15 3.13 -7.33
C SER A 2 23.59 1.70 -7.03
N SER A 3 22.67 0.89 -6.53
CA SER A 3 22.85 -0.56 -6.40
C SER A 3 23.09 -1.21 -7.78
N ALA A 4 23.88 -2.28 -7.84
CA ALA A 4 24.02 -3.10 -9.04
C ALA A 4 22.77 -3.97 -9.33
N PHE A 5 21.83 -4.02 -8.38
CA PHE A 5 20.61 -4.82 -8.45
C PHE A 5 19.36 -3.95 -8.32
N PRO A 6 18.21 -4.40 -8.88
CA PRO A 6 16.93 -3.75 -8.65
C PRO A 6 16.59 -3.68 -7.15
N GLU A 7 16.04 -2.55 -6.73
CA GLU A 7 15.53 -2.35 -5.37
C GLU A 7 14.01 -2.44 -5.37
N ILE A 8 13.46 -3.13 -4.37
CA ILE A 8 12.02 -3.30 -4.20
C ILE A 8 11.61 -2.71 -2.86
N TYR A 9 10.58 -1.88 -2.89
CA TYR A 9 9.96 -1.30 -1.70
C TYR A 9 8.61 -1.98 -1.47
N LEU A 10 8.42 -2.54 -0.28
CA LEU A 10 7.19 -3.22 0.10
C LEU A 10 6.44 -2.39 1.16
N VAL A 11 5.20 -2.05 0.86
CA VAL A 11 4.32 -1.31 1.77
C VAL A 11 3.06 -2.14 2.00
N ARG A 12 2.81 -2.50 3.26
CA ARG A 12 1.53 -3.10 3.67
C ARG A 12 0.46 -2.01 3.72
N HIS A 13 -0.79 -2.38 3.42
CA HIS A 13 -1.93 -1.48 3.57
C HIS A 13 -2.02 -0.91 5.00
N GLY A 14 -2.60 0.29 5.13
CA GLY A 14 -2.90 0.91 6.41
C GLY A 14 -3.90 0.10 7.25
N GLU A 15 -4.04 0.49 8.52
CA GLU A 15 -4.95 -0.16 9.46
C GLU A 15 -6.40 -0.18 8.94
N THR A 16 -7.06 -1.32 9.10
CA THR A 16 -8.52 -1.53 9.00
C THR A 16 -9.08 -1.93 10.37
N GLU A 17 -10.40 -1.84 10.56
CA GLU A 17 -11.09 -2.29 11.78
C GLU A 17 -10.70 -3.71 12.21
N TRP A 18 -10.50 -4.62 11.24
CA TRP A 18 -10.14 -6.00 11.54
C TRP A 18 -8.66 -6.14 11.90
N SER A 19 -7.76 -5.43 11.22
CA SER A 19 -6.35 -5.43 11.63
C SER A 19 -6.15 -4.83 13.04
N ALA A 20 -6.93 -3.82 13.40
CA ALA A 20 -6.91 -3.20 14.73
C ALA A 20 -7.41 -4.16 15.83
N SER A 21 -8.38 -5.02 15.51
CA SER A 21 -8.91 -6.04 16.39
C SER A 21 -8.24 -7.42 16.24
N ALA A 22 -7.09 -7.49 15.56
CA ALA A 22 -6.33 -8.71 15.28
C ALA A 22 -7.14 -9.82 14.58
N LYS A 23 -8.20 -9.46 13.85
CA LYS A 23 -9.01 -10.37 13.03
C LYS A 23 -8.35 -10.58 11.66
N HIS A 24 -8.42 -11.81 11.16
CA HIS A 24 -7.96 -12.14 9.82
C HIS A 24 -8.88 -11.53 8.77
N THR A 25 -8.36 -10.59 7.97
CA THR A 25 -9.11 -9.89 6.91
C THR A 25 -9.29 -10.74 5.65
N GLY A 26 -8.26 -11.49 5.24
CA GLY A 26 -8.30 -12.32 4.04
C GLY A 26 -8.71 -11.49 2.82
N ARG A 27 -9.66 -12.01 2.04
CA ARG A 27 -10.18 -11.35 0.83
C ARG A 27 -11.35 -10.40 1.06
N THR A 28 -11.85 -10.30 2.29
CA THR A 28 -12.91 -9.34 2.62
C THR A 28 -12.39 -7.92 2.41
N ASP A 29 -13.15 -7.10 1.70
CA ASP A 29 -12.74 -5.72 1.45
C ASP A 29 -13.25 -4.81 2.56
N ILE A 30 -12.34 -4.44 3.45
CA ILE A 30 -12.61 -3.61 4.63
C ILE A 30 -11.84 -2.32 4.44
N PRO A 31 -12.50 -1.16 4.50
CA PRO A 31 -11.85 0.12 4.29
C PRO A 31 -10.81 0.40 5.38
N LEU A 32 -9.94 1.37 5.10
CA LEU A 32 -9.00 1.89 6.08
C LEU A 32 -9.75 2.58 7.23
N THR A 33 -9.20 2.50 8.44
CA THR A 33 -9.58 3.41 9.52
C THR A 33 -9.01 4.80 9.24
N ALA A 34 -9.53 5.84 9.90
CA ALA A 34 -8.95 7.18 9.81
C ALA A 34 -7.45 7.19 10.19
N LYS A 35 -7.06 6.36 11.16
CA LYS A 35 -5.66 6.16 11.55
C LYS A 35 -4.86 5.46 10.44
N GLY A 36 -5.45 4.46 9.78
CA GLY A 36 -4.88 3.81 8.61
C GLY A 36 -4.64 4.78 7.45
N GLU A 37 -5.57 5.69 7.17
CA GLU A 37 -5.40 6.73 6.16
C GLU A 37 -4.30 7.73 6.51
N GLN A 38 -4.22 8.16 7.77
CA GLN A 38 -3.14 9.04 8.22
C GLN A 38 -1.77 8.37 8.07
N ALA A 39 -1.66 7.09 8.46
CA ALA A 39 -0.44 6.32 8.27
C ALA A 39 -0.07 6.19 6.78
N ALA A 40 -1.05 5.96 5.90
CA ALA A 40 -0.85 5.89 4.46
C ALA A 40 -0.31 7.20 3.88
N ARG A 41 -0.83 8.36 4.32
CA ARG A 41 -0.30 9.67 3.90
C ARG A 41 1.15 9.87 4.35
N GLY A 42 1.53 9.40 5.54
CA GLY A 42 2.91 9.44 6.02
C GLY A 42 3.90 8.60 5.19
N VAL A 43 3.43 7.65 4.39
CA VAL A 43 4.28 6.91 3.44
C VAL A 43 4.81 7.83 2.34
N ALA A 44 4.01 8.80 1.89
CA ALA A 44 4.43 9.76 0.87
C ALA A 44 5.71 10.50 1.31
N ASP A 45 5.74 10.98 2.56
CA ASP A 45 6.89 11.70 3.11
C ASP A 45 8.15 10.85 3.18
N ARG A 46 8.01 9.55 3.50
CA ARG A 46 9.12 8.60 3.57
C ARG A 46 9.69 8.24 2.21
N LEU A 47 8.86 8.26 1.17
CA LEU A 47 9.23 7.83 -0.18
C LEU A 47 9.41 9.00 -1.16
N LYS A 48 9.30 10.26 -0.70
CA LYS A 48 9.33 11.46 -1.57
C LYS A 48 10.61 11.62 -2.39
N GLU A 49 11.73 11.10 -1.91
CA GLU A 49 13.03 11.17 -2.59
C GLU A 49 13.27 9.98 -3.52
N GLN A 50 12.35 9.01 -3.55
CA GLN A 50 12.46 7.82 -4.37
C GLN A 50 11.68 7.98 -5.67
N THR A 51 12.29 7.51 -6.76
CA THR A 51 11.62 7.40 -8.06
C THR A 51 11.43 5.93 -8.38
N PHE A 52 10.21 5.57 -8.78
CA PHE A 52 9.85 4.19 -9.07
C PHE A 52 9.57 4.04 -10.56
N GLN A 53 10.25 3.08 -11.18
CA GLN A 53 9.98 2.66 -12.57
C GLN A 53 8.64 1.93 -12.69
N ALA A 54 8.21 1.26 -11.62
CA ALA A 54 6.93 0.56 -11.55
C ALA A 54 6.32 0.72 -10.15
N VAL A 55 5.01 0.92 -10.10
CA VAL A 55 4.21 0.90 -8.87
C VAL A 55 3.11 -0.15 -9.05
N TRP A 56 3.04 -1.10 -8.13
CA TRP A 56 2.01 -2.14 -8.14
C TRP A 56 1.24 -2.14 -6.83
N SER A 57 -0.02 -2.54 -6.89
CA SER A 57 -0.86 -2.70 -5.71
C SER A 57 -1.78 -3.92 -5.84
N SER A 58 -2.17 -4.48 -4.71
CA SER A 58 -3.26 -5.46 -4.64
C SER A 58 -4.56 -4.85 -5.17
N PRO A 59 -5.47 -5.65 -5.75
CA PRO A 59 -6.78 -5.16 -6.16
C PRO A 59 -7.67 -4.73 -4.99
N SER A 60 -7.41 -5.18 -3.75
CA SER A 60 -8.19 -4.84 -2.56
C SER A 60 -8.23 -3.33 -2.31
N GLN A 61 -9.39 -2.78 -1.98
CA GLN A 61 -9.58 -1.36 -1.76
C GLN A 61 -8.60 -0.79 -0.74
N ARG A 62 -8.43 -1.43 0.43
CA ARG A 62 -7.49 -0.96 1.48
C ARG A 62 -6.04 -0.78 1.00
N ALA A 63 -5.57 -1.67 0.13
CA ALA A 63 -4.21 -1.61 -0.41
C ALA A 63 -4.09 -0.52 -1.48
N PHE A 64 -5.10 -0.42 -2.35
CA PHE A 64 -5.12 0.61 -3.38
C PHE A 64 -5.30 2.01 -2.79
N ASP A 65 -6.15 2.18 -1.77
CA ASP A 65 -6.33 3.45 -1.06
C ASP A 65 -5.05 3.85 -0.32
N THR A 66 -4.33 2.90 0.28
CA THR A 66 -3.00 3.18 0.87
C THR A 66 -2.04 3.71 -0.19
N CYS A 67 -1.97 3.06 -1.35
CA CYS A 67 -1.12 3.46 -2.47
C CYS A 67 -1.50 4.84 -3.02
N ARG A 68 -2.81 5.12 -3.16
CA ARG A 68 -3.36 6.40 -3.61
C ARG A 68 -3.02 7.53 -2.63
N LEU A 69 -3.26 7.30 -1.34
CA LEU A 69 -2.98 8.27 -0.28
C LEU A 69 -1.48 8.55 -0.11
N ALA A 70 -0.63 7.57 -0.43
CA ALA A 70 0.80 7.73 -0.50
C ALA A 70 1.29 8.49 -1.75
N GLY A 71 0.39 8.92 -2.64
CA GLY A 71 0.72 9.71 -3.83
C GLY A 71 1.09 8.89 -5.07
N PHE A 72 0.86 7.57 -5.07
CA PHE A 72 1.26 6.68 -6.17
C PHE A 72 0.09 6.13 -7.00
N GLY A 73 -1.16 6.50 -6.66
CA GLY A 73 -2.37 5.92 -7.24
C GLY A 73 -2.49 6.05 -8.76
N GLU A 74 -2.09 7.18 -9.35
CA GLU A 74 -2.20 7.42 -10.80
C GLU A 74 -1.28 6.52 -11.64
N ARG A 75 -0.16 6.08 -11.06
CA ARG A 75 0.85 5.24 -11.73
C ARG A 75 0.75 3.77 -11.34
N ALA A 76 -0.15 3.44 -10.41
CA ALA A 76 -0.25 2.11 -9.84
C ALA A 76 -1.02 1.16 -10.76
N LEU A 77 -0.42 0.00 -11.05
CA LEU A 77 -1.13 -1.12 -11.68
C LEU A 77 -1.64 -2.09 -10.62
N LYS A 78 -2.93 -2.44 -10.69
CA LYS A 78 -3.50 -3.50 -9.85
C LYS A 78 -3.05 -4.86 -10.36
N LYS A 79 -2.50 -5.68 -9.46
CA LYS A 79 -1.94 -7.00 -9.75
C LYS A 79 -2.58 -8.04 -8.84
N ALA A 80 -3.26 -9.03 -9.41
CA ALA A 80 -4.06 -10.01 -8.67
C ALA A 80 -3.22 -10.95 -7.78
N ASP A 81 -1.97 -11.20 -8.16
CA ASP A 81 -0.97 -11.97 -7.40
C ASP A 81 -0.52 -11.27 -6.10
N LEU A 82 -0.79 -9.97 -5.95
CA LEU A 82 -0.55 -9.21 -4.72
C LEU A 82 -1.71 -9.28 -3.72
N GLN A 83 -2.79 -9.99 -4.04
CA GLN A 83 -3.95 -10.10 -3.16
C GLN A 83 -3.64 -10.95 -1.91
N GLU A 84 -4.26 -10.60 -0.79
CA GLU A 84 -4.17 -11.39 0.43
C GLU A 84 -4.83 -12.76 0.23
N TRP A 85 -4.25 -13.77 0.90
CA TRP A 85 -4.63 -15.18 0.72
C TRP A 85 -5.95 -15.47 1.42
#